data_AF-A0A532B1N2-F1
#
_entry.id   AF-A0A532B1N2-F1
#
_cell.length_a   1.000
_cell.length_b   1.000
_cell.length_c   1.000
_cell.angle_alpha   90.00
_cell.angle_beta   90.00
_cell.angle_gamma   90.00
#
_symmetry.space_group_name_H-M   'P 1'
#
loop_
_entity.id
_entity.type
_entity.pdbx_description
1 polymer ?
#
loop_
_entity_poly.entity_id
_entity_poly.type
_entity_poly.pdbx_seq_one_letter_code
_entity_poly.pdbx_strand_id
1 'polypeptide(L)'
;ETLVWPEQTARLANLRAALKIAATVKPRVVKGDLRGSDLVQLCNEAPNDATLVIFHTAVLDYVSDLGDREAFAEQAMRLSPYWVSNEFPRVFPSIATRAGTSWPPGRFLLSANGSPVAWTDPHGASLEWIADEA
;
A
#
# COMPACT_ATOMS: atom_id res chain seq x y z
N GLU A 1 -0.87 18.56 -14.96
CA GLU A 1 -0.13 17.52 -14.23
C GLU A 1 0.52 18.18 -13.02
N THR A 2 0.50 17.54 -11.84
CA THR A 2 1.03 18.07 -10.57
C THR A 2 1.87 17.00 -9.86
N LEU A 3 2.65 17.37 -8.84
CA LEU A 3 3.40 16.44 -7.98
C LEU A 3 4.50 15.61 -8.67
N VAL A 4 5.00 16.07 -9.83
CA VAL A 4 6.22 15.55 -10.48
C VAL A 4 7.11 16.75 -10.77
N TRP A 5 8.35 16.72 -10.28
CA TRP A 5 9.32 17.79 -10.51
C TRP A 5 9.72 17.87 -11.99
N PRO A 6 10.03 19.07 -12.52
CA PRO A 6 10.35 19.25 -13.94
C PRO A 6 11.47 18.34 -14.47
N GLU A 7 12.45 18.04 -13.63
CA GLU A 7 13.62 17.24 -13.97
C GLU A 7 13.31 15.73 -14.05
N GLN A 8 12.20 15.28 -13.46
CA GLN A 8 11.82 13.86 -13.41
C GLN A 8 11.06 13.41 -14.67
N THR A 9 11.70 13.54 -15.83
CA THR A 9 11.08 13.26 -17.14
C THR A 9 10.61 11.81 -17.29
N ALA A 10 11.35 10.84 -16.74
CA ALA A 10 10.93 9.43 -16.73
C ALA A 10 9.66 9.19 -15.89
N ARG A 11 9.57 9.81 -14.70
CA ARG A 11 8.38 9.73 -13.85
C ARG A 11 7.18 10.39 -14.52
N LEU A 12 7.40 11.53 -15.20
CA LEU A 12 6.37 12.21 -15.97
C LEU A 12 5.85 11.34 -17.13
N ALA A 13 6.74 10.64 -17.83
CA ALA A 13 6.36 9.70 -18.89
C ALA A 13 5.51 8.55 -18.34
N ASN A 14 5.89 7.98 -17.20
CA ASN A 14 5.12 6.92 -16.53
C ASN A 14 3.73 7.41 -16.08
N LEU A 15 3.64 8.61 -15.48
CA LEU A 15 2.36 9.21 -15.09
C LEU A 15 1.44 9.39 -16.31
N ARG A 16 1.97 9.92 -17.41
CA ARG A 16 1.22 10.09 -18.67
C ARG A 16 0.70 8.76 -19.22
N ALA A 17 1.52 7.71 -19.16
CA ALA A 17 1.10 6.37 -19.58
C ALA A 17 -0.04 5.84 -18.71
N ALA A 18 0.08 5.95 -17.38
CA ALA A 18 -0.98 5.55 -16.46
C ALA A 18 -2.29 6.34 -16.66
N LEU A 19 -2.20 7.66 -16.89
CA LEU A 19 -3.37 8.51 -17.18
C LEU A 19 -4.08 8.12 -18.47
N LYS A 20 -3.34 7.71 -19.52
CA LYS A 20 -3.95 7.18 -20.76
C LYS A 20 -4.75 5.92 -20.50
N ILE A 21 -4.23 5.02 -19.67
CA ILE A 21 -4.94 3.79 -19.25
C ILE A 21 -6.20 4.18 -18.47
N ALA A 22 -6.08 5.03 -17.45
CA ALA A 22 -7.22 5.46 -16.62
C ALA A 22 -8.28 6.25 -17.40
N ALA A 23 -7.91 6.95 -18.47
CA ALA A 23 -8.85 7.63 -19.36
C ALA A 23 -9.67 6.65 -20.21
N THR A 24 -9.08 5.50 -20.55
CA THR A 24 -9.73 4.44 -21.36
C THR A 24 -10.54 3.49 -20.48
N VAL A 25 -9.95 3.05 -19.37
CA VAL A 25 -10.56 2.16 -18.38
C VAL A 25 -10.64 2.95 -17.07
N LYS A 26 -11.76 3.65 -16.88
CA LYS A 26 -11.95 4.53 -15.72
C LYS A 26 -11.98 3.70 -14.44
N PRO A 27 -11.06 3.94 -13.48
CA PRO A 27 -11.15 3.31 -12.18
C PRO A 27 -12.38 3.84 -11.46
N ARG A 28 -13.06 2.95 -10.73
CA ARG A 28 -14.14 3.36 -9.84
C ARG A 28 -13.53 4.04 -8.62
N VAL A 29 -13.99 5.25 -8.32
CA VAL A 29 -13.57 6.01 -7.15
C VAL A 29 -14.76 6.13 -6.19
N VAL A 30 -14.57 5.70 -4.95
CA VAL A 30 -15.58 5.72 -3.90
C VAL A 30 -15.04 6.55 -2.74
N LYS A 31 -15.86 7.47 -2.22
CA LYS A 31 -15.54 8.23 -1.01
C LYS A 31 -15.81 7.35 0.22
N GLY A 32 -14.89 7.30 1.17
CA GLY A 32 -15.09 6.60 2.44
C GLY A 32 -13.98 6.85 3.44
N ASP A 33 -14.19 6.43 4.69
CA ASP A 33 -13.19 6.37 5.75
C ASP A 33 -12.63 4.93 5.87
N LEU A 34 -11.31 4.79 5.70
CA LEU A 34 -10.63 3.50 5.79
C LEU A 34 -10.73 2.85 7.18
N ARG A 35 -10.98 3.64 8.24
CA ARG A 35 -11.08 3.17 9.63
C ARG A 35 -12.47 2.63 9.97
N GLY A 36 -13.44 2.88 9.10
CA GLY A 36 -14.86 2.63 9.37
C GLY A 36 -15.44 1.45 8.58
N SER A 37 -16.76 1.41 8.59
CA SER A 37 -17.56 0.42 7.83
C SER A 37 -17.41 0.56 6.32
N ASP A 38 -16.97 1.72 5.82
CA ASP A 38 -16.92 2.00 4.39
C ASP A 38 -15.98 1.04 3.66
N LEU A 39 -14.84 0.70 4.27
CA LEU A 39 -13.92 -0.30 3.72
C LEU A 39 -14.56 -1.69 3.65
N VAL A 40 -15.27 -2.10 4.70
CA VAL A 40 -15.98 -3.39 4.75
C VAL A 40 -17.02 -3.44 3.63
N GLN A 41 -17.83 -2.40 3.51
CA GLN A 41 -18.88 -2.30 2.50
C GLN A 41 -18.29 -2.38 1.10
N LEU A 42 -17.21 -1.64 0.82
CA LEU A 42 -16.54 -1.68 -0.47
C LEU A 42 -15.95 -3.07 -0.79
N CYS A 43 -15.35 -3.75 0.19
CA CYS A 43 -14.81 -5.10 0.01
C CYS A 43 -15.89 -6.13 -0.31
N ASN A 44 -17.07 -6.01 0.31
CA ASN A 44 -18.21 -6.91 0.07
C ASN A 44 -18.82 -6.78 -1.34
N GLU A 45 -18.48 -5.73 -2.08
CA GLU A 45 -18.90 -5.56 -3.47
C GLU A 45 -18.02 -6.34 -4.46
N ALA A 46 -16.90 -6.92 -4.00
CA ALA A 46 -16.04 -7.72 -4.85
C ALA A 46 -16.80 -8.95 -5.39
N PRO A 47 -16.72 -9.25 -6.71
CA PRO A 47 -17.33 -10.43 -7.28
C PRO A 47 -16.79 -11.72 -6.64
N ASN A 48 -17.66 -12.71 -6.43
CA ASN A 48 -17.28 -13.99 -5.83
C ASN A 48 -16.30 -14.81 -6.70
N ASP A 49 -16.24 -14.53 -8.00
CA ASP A 49 -15.33 -15.16 -8.97
C ASP A 49 -14.02 -14.36 -9.17
N ALA A 50 -13.82 -13.29 -8.40
CA ALA A 50 -12.60 -12.48 -8.42
C ALA A 50 -11.85 -12.58 -7.08
N THR A 51 -10.51 -12.52 -7.15
CA THR A 51 -9.68 -12.39 -5.95
C THR A 51 -9.72 -10.95 -5.44
N LEU A 52 -10.28 -10.74 -4.25
CA LEU A 52 -10.18 -9.46 -3.55
C LEU A 52 -8.75 -9.27 -3.03
N VAL A 53 -8.10 -8.16 -3.42
CA VAL A 53 -6.79 -7.73 -2.92
C VAL A 53 -6.93 -6.32 -2.32
N ILE A 54 -6.45 -6.13 -1.08
CA ILE A 54 -6.38 -4.81 -0.44
C ILE A 54 -4.95 -4.31 -0.56
N PHE A 55 -4.75 -3.19 -1.27
CA PHE A 55 -3.44 -2.56 -1.43
C PHE A 55 -3.47 -1.11 -0.95
N HIS A 56 -2.44 -0.71 -0.20
CA HIS A 56 -2.24 0.70 0.13
C HIS A 56 -0.74 1.06 0.23
N THR A 57 -0.47 2.34 0.01
CA THR A 57 0.88 2.91 0.12
C THR A 57 0.82 4.35 0.60
N ALA A 58 1.74 4.75 1.49
CA ALA A 58 1.90 6.11 2.01
C ALA A 58 0.61 6.75 2.56
N VAL A 59 -0.32 5.97 3.13
CA VAL A 59 -1.63 6.51 3.55
C VAL A 59 -1.88 6.34 5.04
N LEU A 60 -1.42 5.24 5.65
CA LEU A 60 -1.65 5.01 7.08
C LEU A 60 -0.79 5.88 8.00
N ASP A 61 0.25 6.54 7.46
CA ASP A 61 1.00 7.56 8.18
C ASP A 61 0.14 8.79 8.55
N TYR A 62 -0.96 9.03 7.84
CA TYR A 62 -1.94 10.09 8.16
C TYR A 62 -2.93 9.71 9.28
N VAL A 63 -2.96 8.44 9.68
CA VAL A 63 -3.77 7.99 10.83
C VAL A 63 -2.91 8.14 12.06
N SER A 64 -3.17 9.13 12.93
CA SER A 64 -2.27 9.45 14.04
C SER A 64 -2.21 8.37 15.13
N ASP A 65 -3.35 7.72 15.40
CA ASP A 65 -3.47 6.71 16.45
C ASP A 65 -2.93 5.37 15.99
N LEU A 66 -2.10 4.73 16.82
CA LEU A 66 -1.50 3.42 16.49
C LEU A 66 -2.55 2.30 16.53
N GLY A 67 -3.50 2.35 17.47
CA GLY A 67 -4.57 1.37 17.58
C GLY A 67 -5.47 1.39 16.35
N ASP A 68 -5.77 2.57 15.80
CA ASP A 68 -6.51 2.69 14.53
C ASP A 68 -5.77 2.03 13.35
N ARG A 69 -4.44 2.16 13.29
CA ARG A 69 -3.62 1.49 12.25
C ARG A 69 -3.66 -0.03 12.42
N GLU A 70 -3.50 -0.51 13.65
CA GLU A 70 -3.53 -1.95 13.96
C GLU A 70 -4.93 -2.55 13.67
N ALA A 71 -6.00 -1.84 14.05
CA ALA A 71 -7.37 -2.23 13.74
C ALA A 71 -7.62 -2.33 12.24
N PHE A 72 -7.08 -1.38 11.45
CA PHE A 72 -7.13 -1.47 9.98
C PHE A 72 -6.42 -2.72 9.46
N ALA A 73 -5.21 -3.01 9.94
CA ALA A 73 -4.43 -4.17 9.50
C ALA A 73 -5.18 -5.48 9.79
N GLU A 74 -5.72 -5.64 11.00
CA GLU A 74 -6.53 -6.80 11.35
C GLU A 74 -7.78 -6.93 10.47
N GLN A 75 -8.46 -5.81 10.21
CA GLN A 75 -9.63 -5.79 9.33
C GLN A 75 -9.28 -6.16 7.90
N ALA A 76 -8.17 -5.64 7.36
CA ALA A 76 -7.72 -5.98 6.01
C ALA A 76 -7.42 -7.48 5.87
N MET A 77 -6.71 -8.07 6.83
CA MET A 77 -6.43 -9.52 6.85
C MET A 77 -7.69 -10.39 7.03
N ARG A 78 -8.74 -9.89 7.69
CA ARG A 78 -10.03 -10.59 7.77
C ARG A 78 -10.84 -10.50 6.49
N LEU A 79 -10.80 -9.36 5.79
CA LEU A 79 -11.62 -9.10 4.61
C LEU A 79 -11.05 -9.72 3.33
N SER A 80 -9.72 -9.83 3.23
CA SER A 80 -9.05 -10.26 2.00
C SER A 80 -7.98 -11.30 2.28
N PRO A 81 -7.84 -12.32 1.42
CA PRO A 81 -6.72 -13.26 1.47
C PRO A 81 -5.37 -12.60 1.12
N TYR A 82 -5.39 -11.39 0.51
CA TYR A 82 -4.19 -10.68 0.08
C TYR A 82 -4.28 -9.20 0.47
N TRP A 83 -3.62 -8.86 1.58
CA TRP A 83 -3.37 -7.49 1.99
C TRP A 83 -1.90 -7.12 1.72
N VAL A 84 -1.68 -6.09 0.91
CA VAL A 84 -0.35 -5.56 0.57
C VAL A 84 -0.23 -4.15 1.12
N SER A 85 0.71 -3.96 2.04
CA SER A 85 1.03 -2.68 2.66
C SER A 85 2.43 -2.24 2.25
N ASN A 86 2.57 -1.01 1.74
CA ASN A 86 3.85 -0.40 1.44
C ASN A 86 3.96 0.94 2.18
N GLU A 87 4.55 0.93 3.37
CA GLU A 87 4.50 2.06 4.30
C GLU A 87 5.86 2.31 4.94
N PHE A 88 6.03 3.47 5.57
CA PHE A 88 7.19 3.68 6.45
C PHE A 88 7.18 2.63 7.59
N PRO A 89 8.35 2.14 8.03
CA PRO A 89 8.44 1.14 9.11
C PRO A 89 7.72 1.51 10.40
N ARG A 90 7.62 2.81 10.72
CA ARG A 90 6.91 3.33 11.91
C ARG A 90 5.39 3.12 11.88
N VAL A 91 4.81 2.88 10.70
CA VAL A 91 3.36 2.71 10.56
C VAL A 91 2.89 1.42 11.21
N PHE A 92 3.67 0.34 11.04
CA PHE A 92 3.43 -0.96 11.66
C PHE A 92 4.70 -1.48 12.36
N PRO A 93 5.00 -1.02 13.59
CA PRO A 93 6.23 -1.41 14.30
C PRO A 93 6.38 -2.93 14.49
N SER A 94 5.27 -3.64 14.72
CA SER A 94 5.26 -5.09 14.91
C SER A 94 5.64 -5.86 13.63
N ILE A 95 5.25 -5.35 12.46
CA ILE A 95 5.69 -5.87 11.15
C ILE A 95 7.15 -5.51 10.92
N ALA A 96 7.52 -4.25 11.12
CA ALA A 96 8.87 -3.77 10.87
C ALA A 96 9.95 -4.47 11.70
N THR A 97 9.64 -4.83 12.94
CA THR A 97 10.57 -5.56 13.82
C THR A 97 10.94 -6.94 13.26
N ARG A 98 10.05 -7.58 12.49
CA ARG A 98 10.34 -8.86 11.83
C ARG A 98 11.33 -8.72 10.65
N ALA A 99 11.48 -7.51 10.10
CA ALA A 99 12.48 -7.22 9.06
C ALA A 99 13.88 -6.88 9.64
N GLY A 100 14.05 -6.91 10.97
CA GLY A 100 15.30 -6.62 11.65
C GLY A 100 15.29 -5.29 12.42
N THR A 101 16.41 -4.98 13.09
CA THR A 101 16.56 -3.84 14.00
C THR A 101 17.17 -2.59 13.36
N SER A 102 17.68 -2.71 12.13
CA SER A 102 18.20 -1.59 11.33
C SER A 102 17.50 -1.55 9.98
N TRP A 103 17.00 -0.37 9.59
CA TRP A 103 16.26 -0.18 8.34
C TRP A 103 17.02 0.77 7.43
N PRO A 104 17.02 0.54 6.10
CA PRO A 104 17.61 1.49 5.19
C PRO A 104 16.90 2.85 5.28
N PRO A 105 17.65 3.96 5.39
CA PRO A 105 17.06 5.28 5.58
C PRO A 105 16.20 5.69 4.38
N GLY A 106 15.01 6.24 4.65
CA GLY A 106 14.10 6.75 3.62
C GLY A 106 13.37 5.68 2.80
N ARG A 107 13.55 4.38 3.09
CA ARG A 107 12.80 3.30 2.44
C ARG A 107 11.45 3.05 3.10
N PHE A 108 10.54 2.53 2.32
CA PHE A 108 9.33 1.89 2.80
C PHE A 108 9.57 0.40 3.00
N LEU A 109 8.78 -0.20 3.89
CA LEU A 109 8.69 -1.65 4.03
C LEU A 109 7.43 -2.13 3.33
N LEU A 110 7.62 -2.97 2.32
CA LEU A 110 6.57 -3.74 1.68
C LEU A 110 6.30 -5.00 2.50
N SER A 111 5.04 -5.24 2.83
CA SER A 111 4.59 -6.46 3.50
C SER A 111 3.35 -7.04 2.83
N ALA A 112 3.27 -8.37 2.80
CA ALA A 112 2.10 -9.12 2.36
C ALA A 112 1.52 -9.90 3.55
N ASN A 113 0.23 -9.70 3.85
CA ASN A 113 -0.46 -10.32 4.99
C ASN A 113 0.30 -10.18 6.32
N GLY A 114 0.94 -9.02 6.52
CA GLY A 114 1.77 -8.73 7.68
C GLY A 114 3.20 -9.28 7.60
N SER A 115 3.57 -10.15 6.65
CA SER A 115 4.94 -10.62 6.50
C SER A 115 5.78 -9.59 5.72
N PRO A 116 6.94 -9.13 6.23
CA PRO A 116 7.86 -8.28 5.46
C PRO A 116 8.37 -9.00 4.20
N VAL A 117 8.40 -8.29 3.08
CA VAL A 117 8.78 -8.85 1.77
C VAL A 117 9.98 -8.14 1.17
N ALA A 118 9.95 -6.79 1.16
CA ALA A 118 10.98 -6.00 0.51
C ALA A 118 11.11 -4.60 1.10
N TRP A 119 12.28 -4.00 0.91
CA TRP A 119 12.49 -2.57 1.05
C TRP A 119 12.23 -1.88 -0.29
N THR A 120 11.46 -0.79 -0.29
CA THR A 120 11.06 -0.10 -1.51
C THR A 120 11.41 1.38 -1.46
N ASP A 121 11.69 1.96 -2.63
CA ASP A 121 11.59 3.41 -2.79
C ASP A 121 10.13 3.85 -2.53
N PRO A 122 9.88 4.93 -1.76
CA PRO A 122 8.53 5.40 -1.42
C PRO A 122 7.62 5.68 -2.62
N HIS A 123 8.19 5.87 -3.80
CA HIS A 123 7.48 6.18 -5.04
C HIS A 123 7.60 5.08 -6.10
N GLY A 124 8.06 3.88 -5.70
CA GLY A 124 8.10 2.69 -6.57
C GLY A 124 9.26 2.68 -7.57
N ALA A 125 10.29 3.50 -7.39
CA ALA A 125 11.43 3.55 -8.32
C ALA A 125 12.37 2.34 -8.21
N SER A 126 12.43 1.69 -7.04
CA SER A 126 13.26 0.51 -6.81
C SER A 126 12.71 -0.36 -5.70
N LEU A 127 13.12 -1.64 -5.72
CA LEU A 127 12.74 -2.66 -4.77
C LEU A 127 13.97 -3.53 -4.47
N GLU A 128 14.13 -3.89 -3.19
CA GLU A 128 15.19 -4.75 -2.67
C GLU A 128 14.55 -5.81 -1.76
N TRP A 129 14.62 -7.08 -2.18
CA TRP A 129 14.02 -8.20 -1.45
C TRP A 129 14.76 -8.46 -0.13
N ILE A 130 14.02 -8.82 0.93
CA ILE A 130 14.62 -9.09 2.24
C ILE A 130 15.26 -10.50 2.30
N ALA A 131 14.63 -11.48 1.67
CA ALA A 131 15.11 -12.79 1.22
C ALA A 131 13.87 -13.59 0.77
N ASP A 132 14.04 -14.59 -0.09
CA ASP A 132 12.92 -15.45 -0.54
C ASP A 132 12.34 -16.26 0.63
N GLU A 133 11.01 -16.43 0.65
CA GLU A 133 10.39 -17.47 1.46
C GLU A 133 10.98 -18.82 1.03
N ALA A 134 11.60 -19.53 1.97
CA ALA A 134 11.99 -20.93 1.82
C ALA A 134 10.75 -21.84 1.77
#